data_AF-A0A4V2AC39-F1
#
_entry.id   AF-A0A4V2AC39-F1
#
_cell.length_a   1.000
_cell.length_b   1.000
_cell.length_c   1.000
_cell.angle_alpha   90.00
_cell.angle_beta   90.00
_cell.angle_gamma   90.00
#
_symmetry.space_group_name_H-M   'P 1'
#
loop_
_entity.id
_entity.type
_entity.pdbx_description
1 polymer ?
#
loop_
_entity_poly.entity_id
_entity_poly.type
_entity_poly.pdbx_seq_one_letter_code
_entity_poly.pdbx_strand_id
1 'polypeptide(L)'
;MFKKILCALLLALGSTGAIAAPAQVETVEKLLVVVQADQTINQVMTELTPQLQLQANQIVQHILEQETLNHEQQAVADKLAVQMLKTAEDSMNWNKLKPRMVNMYTSIFSEEEIQAQLDFYSSSVGQSIMQKMPQVIRQSMEITMVDLQENMQNFMGKDMEALIAELMQLQQGTAEKSVAPAS
;
A
#
# COMPACT_ATOMS: atom_id res chain seq x y z
N MET A 1 55.15 37.88 22.98
CA MET A 1 53.85 37.16 23.12
C MET A 1 53.39 36.56 21.78
N PHE A 2 54.20 35.74 21.10
CA PHE A 2 53.84 35.22 19.76
C PHE A 2 54.60 33.93 19.39
N LYS A 3 54.45 32.90 20.22
CA LYS A 3 54.91 31.52 19.92
C LYS A 3 54.28 30.61 20.97
N LYS A 4 53.70 29.49 20.55
CA LYS A 4 52.99 28.45 21.33
C LYS A 4 51.45 28.45 21.30
N ILE A 5 50.83 28.95 20.23
CA ILE A 5 49.45 28.56 19.88
C ILE A 5 49.44 28.12 18.42
N LEU A 6 49.99 26.95 18.13
CA LEU A 6 49.93 26.35 16.79
C LEU A 6 50.07 24.81 16.81
N CYS A 7 49.52 24.14 17.83
CA CYS A 7 49.49 22.66 17.90
C CYS A 7 48.12 22.09 18.27
N ALA A 8 47.03 22.87 18.19
CA ALA A 8 45.70 22.44 18.65
C ALA A 8 44.66 22.29 17.51
N LEU A 9 45.09 22.06 16.26
CA LEU A 9 44.18 22.03 15.10
C LEU A 9 44.49 20.94 14.07
N LEU A 10 45.06 19.81 14.51
CA LEU A 10 45.38 18.66 13.64
C LEU A 10 44.93 17.31 14.23
N LEU A 11 43.90 17.30 15.07
CA LEU A 11 43.29 16.06 15.56
C LEU A 11 41.82 16.00 15.13
N ALA A 12 41.51 14.90 14.44
CA ALA A 12 40.19 14.41 14.05
C ALA A 12 39.60 14.88 12.70
N LEU A 13 40.37 14.80 11.61
CA LEU A 13 39.80 14.35 10.32
C LEU A 13 40.12 12.87 10.15
N GLY A 14 39.26 12.04 10.74
CA GLY A 14 39.37 10.59 10.72
C GLY A 14 38.01 9.92 10.79
N SER A 15 36.99 10.50 10.16
CA SER A 15 35.75 9.79 9.86
C SER A 15 36.04 8.76 8.78
N THR A 16 36.73 7.69 9.16
CA THR A 16 36.64 6.45 8.40
C THR A 16 35.16 6.13 8.32
N GLY A 17 34.61 6.09 7.11
CA GLY A 17 33.29 5.53 6.90
C GLY A 17 33.39 4.09 7.37
N ALA A 18 32.96 3.83 8.60
CA ALA A 18 32.72 2.48 9.06
C ALA A 18 31.67 1.94 8.10
N ILE A 19 32.09 1.07 7.18
CA ILE A 19 31.14 0.27 6.43
C ILE A 19 30.40 -0.51 7.51
N ALA A 20 29.17 -0.11 7.78
CA ALA A 20 28.34 -0.74 8.78
C ALA A 20 28.26 -2.22 8.42
N ALA A 21 28.47 -3.09 9.42
CA ALA A 21 28.48 -4.52 9.19
C ALA A 21 27.13 -4.94 8.58
N PRO A 22 27.11 -5.85 7.59
CA PRO A 22 25.86 -6.36 7.04
C PRO A 22 25.04 -6.99 8.15
N ALA A 23 23.70 -6.89 8.05
CA ALA A 23 22.86 -7.48 9.08
C ALA A 23 23.02 -9.02 9.16
N GLN A 24 22.95 -9.52 10.38
CA GLN A 24 23.05 -10.92 10.71
C GLN A 24 21.69 -11.59 10.55
N VAL A 25 21.71 -12.80 10.00
CA VAL A 25 20.52 -13.64 9.81
C VAL A 25 19.72 -13.76 11.09
N GLU A 26 20.37 -14.03 12.22
CA GLU A 26 19.69 -14.23 13.51
C GLU A 26 18.93 -12.98 13.98
N THR A 27 19.54 -11.79 13.86
CA THR A 27 18.92 -10.52 14.28
C THR A 27 17.72 -10.19 13.40
N VAL A 28 17.84 -10.41 12.08
CA VAL A 28 16.72 -10.26 11.14
C VAL A 28 15.59 -11.25 11.45
N GLU A 29 15.89 -12.51 11.74
CA GLU A 29 14.86 -13.48 12.10
C GLU A 29 14.10 -13.09 13.36
N LYS A 30 14.80 -12.58 14.39
CA LYS A 30 14.17 -12.03 15.59
C LYS A 30 13.28 -10.83 15.25
N LEU A 31 13.75 -9.91 14.41
CA LEU A 31 12.97 -8.76 13.97
C LEU A 31 11.67 -9.22 13.29
N LEU A 32 11.74 -10.18 12.36
CA LEU A 32 10.56 -10.70 11.65
C LEU A 32 9.51 -11.31 12.58
N VAL A 33 9.94 -11.96 13.68
CA VAL A 33 9.04 -12.47 14.71
C VAL A 33 8.41 -11.33 15.50
N VAL A 34 9.20 -10.34 15.93
CA VAL A 34 8.73 -9.21 16.74
C VAL A 34 7.73 -8.34 15.97
N VAL A 35 7.93 -8.16 14.67
CA VAL A 35 6.98 -7.44 13.81
C VAL A 35 5.81 -8.33 13.33
N GLN A 36 5.76 -9.59 13.74
CA GLN A 36 4.68 -10.55 13.46
C GLN A 36 4.44 -10.74 11.95
N ALA A 37 5.52 -10.84 11.16
CA ALA A 37 5.42 -10.94 9.70
C ALA A 37 4.63 -12.17 9.22
N ASP A 38 4.68 -13.28 9.97
CA ASP A 38 3.86 -14.48 9.72
C ASP A 38 2.36 -14.20 9.89
N GLN A 39 1.99 -13.47 10.94
CA GLN A 39 0.60 -13.09 11.18
C GLN A 39 0.10 -12.12 10.11
N THR A 40 0.93 -11.17 9.68
CA THR A 40 0.57 -10.27 8.58
C THR A 40 0.26 -11.04 7.30
N ILE A 41 1.07 -12.05 6.97
CA ILE A 41 0.79 -12.92 5.81
C ILE A 41 -0.54 -13.66 5.97
N ASN A 42 -0.82 -14.21 7.16
CA ASN A 42 -2.08 -14.90 7.43
C ASN A 42 -3.29 -13.94 7.34
N GLN A 43 -3.14 -12.70 7.80
CA GLN A 43 -4.16 -11.66 7.68
C GLN A 43 -4.44 -11.33 6.21
N VAL A 44 -3.39 -11.12 5.41
CA VAL A 44 -3.53 -10.90 3.96
C VAL A 44 -4.28 -12.05 3.29
N MET A 45 -3.95 -13.31 3.63
CA MET A 45 -4.66 -14.47 3.08
C MET A 45 -6.15 -14.51 3.49
N THR A 46 -6.44 -14.12 4.73
CA THR A 46 -7.82 -14.05 5.25
C THR A 46 -8.62 -12.99 4.49
N GLU A 47 -8.03 -11.82 4.27
CA GLU A 47 -8.66 -10.70 3.53
C GLU A 47 -8.78 -10.99 2.02
N LEU A 48 -7.85 -11.76 1.46
CA LEU A 48 -7.83 -12.15 0.05
C LEU A 48 -8.92 -13.16 -0.30
N THR A 49 -9.27 -14.05 0.63
CA THR A 49 -10.25 -15.14 0.41
C THR A 49 -11.59 -14.66 -0.20
N PRO A 50 -12.31 -13.68 0.38
CA PRO A 50 -13.56 -13.19 -0.20
C PRO A 50 -13.35 -12.51 -1.57
N GLN A 51 -12.19 -11.91 -1.83
CA GLN A 51 -11.88 -11.30 -3.12
C GLN A 51 -11.69 -12.36 -4.22
N LEU A 52 -10.99 -13.46 -3.91
CA LEU A 52 -10.85 -14.58 -4.85
C LEU A 52 -12.19 -15.25 -5.13
N GLN A 53 -13.06 -15.35 -4.13
CA GLN A 53 -14.43 -15.85 -4.32
C GLN A 53 -15.23 -14.96 -5.27
N LEU A 54 -15.17 -13.63 -5.10
CA LEU A 54 -15.82 -12.69 -6.01
C LEU A 54 -15.24 -12.80 -7.42
N GLN A 55 -13.90 -12.85 -7.54
CA GLN A 55 -13.22 -12.96 -8.81
C GLN A 55 -13.56 -14.26 -9.55
N ALA A 56 -13.66 -15.38 -8.84
CA ALA A 56 -14.05 -16.66 -9.44
C ALA A 56 -15.48 -16.61 -9.99
N ASN A 57 -16.41 -15.99 -9.25
CA ASN A 57 -17.77 -15.76 -9.74
C ASN A 57 -17.77 -14.93 -11.03
N GLN A 58 -17.02 -13.82 -11.05
CA GLN A 58 -16.91 -12.94 -12.21
C GLN A 58 -16.31 -13.66 -13.43
N ILE A 59 -15.31 -14.52 -13.24
CA ILE A 59 -14.72 -15.33 -14.31
C ILE A 59 -15.77 -16.25 -14.93
N VAL A 60 -16.54 -16.97 -14.11
CA VAL A 60 -17.56 -17.90 -14.61
C VAL A 60 -18.70 -17.14 -15.29
N GLN A 61 -19.17 -16.03 -14.72
CA GLN A 61 -20.15 -15.13 -15.34
C GLN A 61 -19.70 -14.64 -16.71
N HIS A 62 -18.43 -14.22 -16.83
CA HIS A 62 -17.86 -13.73 -18.09
C HIS A 62 -17.75 -14.83 -19.15
N ILE A 63 -17.28 -16.03 -18.78
CA ILE A 63 -17.16 -17.17 -19.71
C ILE A 63 -18.53 -17.59 -20.25
N LEU A 64 -19.56 -17.52 -19.41
CA LEU A 64 -20.92 -17.92 -19.75
C LEU A 64 -21.77 -16.77 -20.32
N GLU A 65 -21.21 -15.56 -20.41
CA GLU A 65 -21.89 -14.34 -20.85
C GLU A 65 -23.23 -14.08 -20.12
N GLN A 66 -23.26 -14.32 -18.80
CA GLN A 66 -24.45 -14.17 -17.98
C GLN A 66 -24.13 -13.54 -16.62
N GLU A 67 -25.05 -12.75 -16.09
CA GLU A 67 -24.87 -12.09 -14.79
C GLU A 67 -25.13 -13.01 -13.60
N THR A 68 -26.03 -13.98 -13.73
CA THR A 68 -26.42 -14.87 -12.64
C THR A 68 -26.00 -16.31 -12.92
N LEU A 69 -25.54 -17.00 -11.88
CA LEU A 69 -25.14 -18.40 -11.94
C LEU A 69 -26.23 -19.28 -11.32
N ASN A 70 -26.57 -20.38 -11.97
CA ASN A 70 -27.36 -21.43 -11.35
C ASN A 70 -26.51 -22.23 -10.34
N HIS A 71 -27.14 -23.16 -9.61
CA HIS A 71 -26.47 -23.92 -8.55
C HIS A 71 -25.24 -24.72 -9.05
N GLU A 72 -25.32 -25.32 -10.24
CA GLU A 72 -24.19 -26.10 -10.79
C GLU A 72 -23.03 -25.19 -11.21
N GLN A 73 -23.34 -24.05 -11.81
CA GLN A 73 -22.35 -23.05 -12.22
C GLN A 73 -21.68 -22.38 -11.01
N GLN A 74 -22.46 -22.11 -9.95
CA GLN A 74 -21.94 -21.61 -8.68
C GLN A 74 -20.95 -22.59 -8.07
N ALA A 75 -21.25 -23.89 -8.07
CA ALA A 75 -20.33 -24.91 -7.57
C ALA A 75 -19.01 -24.95 -8.36
N VAL A 76 -19.04 -24.66 -9.67
CA VAL A 76 -17.81 -24.50 -10.48
C VAL A 76 -17.03 -23.24 -10.06
N ALA A 77 -17.71 -22.11 -9.85
CA ALA A 77 -17.07 -20.88 -9.36
C ALA A 77 -16.42 -21.08 -7.98
N ASP A 78 -17.10 -21.76 -7.06
CA ASP A 78 -16.57 -22.07 -5.72
C ASP A 78 -15.33 -22.97 -5.82
N LYS A 79 -15.37 -23.99 -6.68
CA LYS A 79 -14.20 -24.85 -6.93
C LYS A 79 -13.03 -24.06 -7.51
N LEU A 80 -13.28 -23.12 -8.42
CA LEU A 80 -12.27 -22.22 -8.96
C LEU A 80 -11.68 -21.34 -7.85
N ALA A 81 -12.51 -20.74 -7.00
CA ALA A 81 -12.07 -19.92 -5.87
C ALA A 81 -11.14 -20.71 -4.93
N VAL A 82 -11.50 -21.96 -4.60
CA VAL A 82 -10.66 -22.85 -3.77
C VAL A 82 -9.31 -23.13 -4.43
N GLN A 83 -9.26 -23.34 -5.74
CA GLN A 83 -8.00 -23.55 -6.47
C GLN A 83 -7.12 -22.29 -6.49
N MET A 84 -7.74 -21.12 -6.68
CA MET A 84 -7.05 -19.83 -6.61
C MET A 84 -6.47 -19.59 -5.22
N LEU A 85 -7.26 -19.85 -4.17
CA LEU A 85 -6.83 -19.71 -2.78
C LEU A 85 -5.65 -20.62 -2.47
N LYS A 86 -5.74 -21.91 -2.83
CA LYS A 86 -4.64 -22.87 -2.65
C LYS A 86 -3.34 -22.41 -3.32
N THR A 87 -3.45 -21.86 -4.54
CA THR A 87 -2.30 -21.33 -5.28
C THR A 87 -1.68 -20.12 -4.57
N ALA A 88 -2.53 -19.25 -4.02
CA ALA A 88 -2.08 -18.11 -3.22
C ALA A 88 -1.40 -18.57 -1.91
N GLU A 89 -1.98 -19.51 -1.17
CA GLU A 89 -1.40 -20.11 0.04
C GLU A 89 -0.02 -20.73 -0.21
N ASP A 90 0.12 -21.48 -1.31
CA ASP A 90 1.38 -22.11 -1.67
C ASP A 90 2.50 -21.09 -1.96
N SER A 91 2.10 -19.93 -2.50
CA SER A 91 2.98 -18.80 -2.83
C SER A 91 3.32 -17.97 -1.59
N MET A 92 2.37 -17.81 -0.68
CA MET A 92 2.49 -17.04 0.56
C MET A 92 2.91 -17.90 1.77
N ASN A 93 3.37 -19.12 1.53
CA ASN A 93 3.80 -20.01 2.59
C ASN A 93 5.00 -19.43 3.38
N TRP A 94 4.81 -19.18 4.68
CA TRP A 94 5.82 -18.57 5.54
C TRP A 94 7.17 -19.30 5.53
N ASN A 95 7.16 -20.64 5.54
CA ASN A 95 8.42 -21.41 5.53
C ASN A 95 9.21 -21.22 4.24
N LYS A 96 8.54 -20.90 3.12
CA LYS A 96 9.19 -20.59 1.84
C LYS A 96 9.54 -19.11 1.70
N LEU A 97 8.83 -18.22 2.39
CA LEU A 97 9.03 -16.77 2.31
C LEU A 97 10.09 -16.27 3.29
N LYS A 98 10.10 -16.77 4.53
CA LYS A 98 11.03 -16.33 5.58
C LYS A 98 12.49 -16.29 5.11
N PRO A 99 13.06 -17.34 4.47
CA PRO A 99 14.46 -17.30 4.03
C PRO A 99 14.73 -16.21 2.98
N ARG A 100 13.76 -15.93 2.10
CA ARG A 100 13.85 -14.89 1.07
C ARG A 100 13.77 -13.49 1.70
N MET A 101 12.88 -13.31 2.67
CA MET A 101 12.80 -12.07 3.45
C MET A 101 14.08 -11.82 4.23
N VAL A 102 14.61 -12.84 4.92
CA VAL A 102 15.89 -12.72 5.64
C VAL A 102 16.99 -12.25 4.70
N ASN A 103 17.17 -12.92 3.55
CA ASN A 103 18.17 -12.54 2.56
C ASN A 103 18.00 -11.08 2.11
N MET A 104 16.78 -10.70 1.75
CA MET A 104 16.45 -9.32 1.36
C MET A 104 16.86 -8.31 2.45
N TYR A 105 16.44 -8.52 3.69
CA TYR A 105 16.78 -7.63 4.81
C TYR A 105 18.30 -7.57 5.04
N THR A 106 19.01 -8.70 5.03
CA THR A 106 20.48 -8.74 5.19
C THR A 106 21.25 -8.07 4.05
N SER A 107 20.63 -7.92 2.88
CA SER A 107 21.24 -7.25 1.72
C SER A 107 21.01 -5.74 1.68
N ILE A 108 19.99 -5.24 2.40
CA ILE A 108 19.54 -3.84 2.35
C ILE A 108 19.98 -3.09 3.60
N PHE A 109 19.83 -3.71 4.78
CA PHE A 109 20.10 -3.07 6.05
C PHE A 109 21.43 -3.54 6.66
N SER A 110 22.08 -2.63 7.37
CA SER A 110 23.17 -2.95 8.27
C SER A 110 22.67 -3.59 9.56
N GLU A 111 23.57 -4.24 10.29
CA GLU A 111 23.26 -4.83 11.59
C GLU A 111 22.78 -3.78 12.60
N GLU A 112 23.37 -2.58 12.57
CA GLU A 112 22.98 -1.48 13.45
C GLU A 112 21.52 -1.06 13.20
N GLU A 113 21.11 -0.95 11.94
CA GLU A 113 19.74 -0.57 11.57
C GLU A 113 18.71 -1.65 11.92
N ILE A 114 19.05 -2.94 11.74
CA ILE A 114 18.18 -4.05 12.14
C ILE A 114 18.08 -4.13 13.66
N GLN A 115 19.19 -3.94 14.38
CA GLN A 115 19.19 -3.93 15.84
C GLN A 115 18.35 -2.76 16.38
N ALA A 116 18.48 -1.55 15.81
CA ALA A 116 17.66 -0.41 16.20
C ALA A 116 16.16 -0.66 15.97
N GLN A 117 15.79 -1.28 14.84
CA GLN A 117 14.41 -1.71 14.59
C GLN A 117 13.96 -2.74 15.62
N LEU A 118 14.79 -3.75 15.89
CA LEU A 118 14.48 -4.81 16.84
C LEU A 118 14.27 -4.23 18.25
N ASP A 119 15.14 -3.34 18.71
CA ASP A 119 15.04 -2.68 20.01
C ASP A 119 13.74 -1.87 20.13
N PHE A 120 13.42 -1.09 19.10
CA PHE A 120 12.20 -0.31 19.06
C PHE A 120 10.96 -1.22 19.08
N TYR A 121 10.83 -2.13 18.12
CA TYR A 121 9.64 -2.98 18.00
C TYR A 121 9.52 -4.00 19.14
N SER A 122 10.60 -4.34 19.84
CA SER A 122 10.52 -5.20 21.03
C SER A 122 10.04 -4.45 22.28
N SER A 123 10.11 -3.11 22.28
CA SER A 123 9.65 -2.31 23.40
C SER A 123 8.12 -2.28 23.52
N SER A 124 7.60 -2.11 24.74
CA SER A 124 6.15 -1.97 24.97
C SER A 124 5.53 -0.81 24.19
N VAL A 125 6.28 0.28 24.05
CA VAL A 125 5.88 1.46 23.27
C VAL A 125 5.89 1.16 21.78
N GLY A 126 6.93 0.51 21.25
CA GLY A 126 7.02 0.14 19.83
C GLY A 126 5.93 -0.85 19.42
N GLN A 127 5.62 -1.85 20.25
CA GLN A 127 4.47 -2.74 20.05
C GLN A 127 3.14 -1.97 20.03
N SER A 128 2.93 -1.06 20.99
CA SER A 128 1.73 -0.21 21.06
C SER A 128 1.57 0.68 19.83
N ILE A 129 2.67 1.26 19.34
CA ILE A 129 2.68 2.05 18.10
C ILE A 129 2.34 1.16 16.91
N MET A 130 3.04 0.05 16.73
CA MET A 130 2.81 -0.89 15.62
C MET A 130 1.36 -1.35 15.54
N GLN A 131 0.73 -1.68 16.66
CA GLN A 131 -0.68 -2.10 16.72
C GLN A 131 -1.67 -0.97 16.39
N LYS A 132 -1.29 0.29 16.63
CA LYS A 132 -2.14 1.46 16.35
C LYS A 132 -1.97 2.03 14.94
N MET A 133 -0.87 1.72 14.25
CA MET A 133 -0.63 2.21 12.89
C MET A 133 -1.78 1.89 11.91
N PRO A 134 -2.38 0.69 11.90
CA PRO A 134 -3.55 0.42 11.06
C PRO A 134 -4.74 1.32 11.38
N GLN A 135 -4.95 1.68 12.64
CA GLN A 135 -6.01 2.62 13.04
C GLN A 135 -5.72 4.03 12.51
N VAL A 136 -4.47 4.50 12.62
CA VAL A 136 -4.07 5.81 12.08
C VAL A 136 -4.31 5.87 10.58
N ILE A 137 -3.93 4.83 9.83
CA ILE A 137 -4.16 4.77 8.39
C ILE A 137 -5.66 4.81 8.07
N ARG A 138 -6.48 4.00 8.75
CA ARG A 138 -7.95 3.99 8.54
C ARG A 138 -8.58 5.35 8.80
N GLN A 139 -8.27 5.97 9.93
CA GLN A 139 -8.81 7.29 10.29
C GLN A 139 -8.33 8.38 9.33
N SER A 140 -7.09 8.28 8.84
CA SER A 140 -6.57 9.22 7.84
C SER A 140 -7.34 9.11 6.52
N MET A 141 -7.66 7.89 6.07
CA MET A 141 -8.52 7.66 4.91
C MET A 141 -9.94 8.19 5.11
N GLU A 142 -10.53 7.98 6.30
CA GLU A 142 -11.87 8.50 6.63
C GLU A 142 -11.92 10.03 6.54
N ILE A 143 -10.92 10.73 7.09
CA ILE A 143 -10.82 12.20 6.99
C ILE A 143 -10.78 12.63 5.52
N THR A 144 -9.90 12.04 4.72
CA THR A 144 -9.78 12.40 3.29
C THR A 144 -11.07 12.11 2.52
N MET A 145 -11.81 11.04 2.86
CA MET A 145 -13.07 10.71 2.19
C MET A 145 -14.18 11.70 2.53
N VAL A 146 -14.23 12.21 3.76
CA VAL A 146 -15.18 13.28 4.15
C VAL A 146 -14.89 14.55 3.34
N ASP A 147 -13.63 14.98 3.29
CA ASP A 147 -13.21 16.16 2.52
C ASP A 147 -13.51 15.99 1.02
N LEU A 148 -13.25 14.79 0.48
CA LEU A 148 -13.57 14.47 -0.91
C LEU A 148 -15.08 14.55 -1.17
N GLN A 149 -15.90 14.02 -0.25
CA GLN A 149 -17.36 14.04 -0.39
C GLN A 149 -17.91 15.47 -0.36
N GLU A 150 -17.39 16.34 0.50
CA GLU A 150 -17.78 17.75 0.54
C GLU A 150 -17.40 18.49 -0.75
N ASN A 151 -16.16 18.30 -1.21
CA ASN A 151 -15.69 18.90 -2.45
C ASN A 151 -16.46 18.41 -3.68
N MET A 152 -16.80 17.12 -3.72
CA MET A 152 -17.64 16.55 -4.79
C MET A 152 -19.06 17.14 -4.80
N GLN A 153 -19.64 17.42 -3.62
CA GLN A 153 -20.94 18.10 -3.55
C GLN A 153 -20.86 19.53 -4.08
N ASN A 154 -19.81 20.27 -3.71
CA ASN A 154 -19.58 21.62 -4.21
C ASN A 154 -19.40 21.63 -5.74
N PHE A 155 -18.65 20.67 -6.27
CA PHE A 155 -18.48 20.49 -7.72
C PHE A 155 -19.81 20.19 -8.41
N MET A 156 -20.58 19.21 -7.92
CA MET A 156 -21.86 18.82 -8.51
C MET A 156 -22.94 19.91 -8.43
N GLY A 157 -22.81 20.83 -7.47
CA GLY A 157 -23.63 22.04 -7.39
C GLY A 157 -23.11 23.13 -8.32
N LYS A 158 -22.20 23.96 -7.81
CA LYS A 158 -21.84 25.24 -8.44
C LYS A 158 -21.03 25.07 -9.73
N ASP A 159 -20.02 24.19 -9.70
CA ASP A 159 -19.10 24.06 -10.83
C ASP A 159 -19.78 23.35 -12.01
N MET A 160 -20.59 22.33 -11.73
CA MET A 160 -21.38 21.63 -12.74
C MET A 160 -22.46 22.52 -13.35
N GLU A 161 -23.15 23.33 -12.55
CA GLU A 161 -24.11 24.33 -13.06
C GLU A 161 -23.44 25.33 -14.01
N ALA A 162 -22.25 25.83 -13.65
CA ALA A 162 -21.49 26.75 -14.48
C ALA A 162 -21.09 26.11 -15.83
N LEU A 163 -20.60 24.86 -15.81
CA LEU A 163 -20.26 24.11 -17.02
C LEU A 163 -21.49 23.86 -17.91
N ILE A 164 -22.64 23.52 -17.33
CA ILE A 164 -23.89 23.35 -18.08
C ILE A 164 -24.31 24.68 -18.72
N ALA A 165 -24.24 25.78 -17.99
CA ALA A 165 -24.57 27.11 -18.52
C ALA A 165 -23.66 27.50 -19.69
N GLU A 166 -22.35 27.26 -19.59
CA GLU A 166 -21.38 27.48 -20.66
C GLU A 166 -21.70 26.63 -21.91
N LEU A 167 -22.01 25.34 -21.72
CA LEU A 167 -22.41 24.46 -22.82
C LEU A 167 -23.69 24.94 -23.53
N MET A 168 -24.69 25.39 -22.77
CA MET A 168 -25.94 25.92 -23.34
C MET A 168 -25.70 27.20 -24.16
N GLN A 169 -24.82 28.10 -23.69
CA GLN A 169 -24.46 29.30 -24.43
C GLN A 169 -23.74 28.98 -25.75
N LEU A 170 -22.82 28.01 -25.73
CA LEU A 170 -22.12 27.57 -26.95
C LEU A 170 -23.10 26.97 -27.98
N GLN A 171 -24.11 26.22 -27.54
CA GLN A 171 -25.14 25.69 -28.45
C GLN A 171 -26.01 26.80 -29.05
N GLN A 172 -26.41 27.80 -28.25
CA GLN A 172 -27.23 28.93 -28.73
C GLN A 172 -26.45 29.83 -29.70
N GLY A 173 -25.19 30.16 -29.41
CA GLY A 173 -24.34 30.96 -30.31
C GLY A 173 -23.98 30.26 -31.63
N THR A 174 -24.01 28.93 -31.65
CA THR A 174 -23.84 28.13 -32.88
C THR A 174 -25.14 28.11 -33.71
N ALA A 175 -26.31 28.07 -33.05
CA ALA A 175 -27.61 28.15 -33.72
C ALA A 175 -27.87 29.54 -34.34
N GLU A 176 -27.53 30.63 -33.67
CA GLU A 176 -27.68 32.00 -34.21
C GLU A 176 -26.76 32.28 -35.41
N LYS A 177 -25.52 31.75 -35.39
CA LYS A 177 -24.61 31.86 -36.55
C LYS A 177 -25.03 31.02 -37.76
N SER A 178 -25.85 29.98 -37.57
CA SER A 178 -26.37 29.14 -38.66
C SER A 178 -27.62 29.74 -39.35
N VAL A 179 -28.26 30.75 -38.76
CA VAL A 179 -29.50 31.37 -39.29
C VAL A 179 -29.23 32.71 -40.00
N ALA A 180 -28.00 33.24 -39.93
CA ALA A 180 -27.63 34.42 -40.70
C ALA A 180 -27.64 34.09 -42.21
N PRO A 181 -28.46 34.78 -43.04
CA PRO A 181 -28.53 34.49 -44.47
C PRO A 181 -27.23 34.93 -45.13
N ALA A 182 -26.64 34.05 -45.94
CA ALA A 182 -25.56 34.40 -46.85
C ALA A 182 -26.03 35.57 -47.72
N SER A 183 -25.43 36.74 -47.52
CA SER A 183 -25.62 37.96 -48.30
C SER A 183 -24.30 38.32 -48.96
#